data_AF-A0A537YIM8-F1
#
_entry.id   AF-A0A537YIM8-F1
#
_cell.length_a   1.000
_cell.length_b   1.000
_cell.length_c   1.000
_cell.angle_alpha   90.00
_cell.angle_beta   90.00
_cell.angle_gamma   90.00
#
_symmetry.space_group_name_H-M   'P 1'
#
loop_
_entity.id
_entity.type
_entity.pdbx_description
1 polymer ?
#
loop_
_entity_poly.entity_id
_entity_poly.type
_entity_poly.pdbx_seq_one_letter_code
_entity_poly.pdbx_strand_id
1 'polypeptide(L)'
;MSRGRAYALVAATAAVPRLVVLLAERGDILSKSTDKADDFARTFVSSGTYGFVPGHPSAYTQPLYGFFLVPLYWIFGRHWEVVGIAQTLVAVATALLVYEIGRRVVSSWGGVVAAVLTTLHPYLIWHDVHLNREILDQFLAAAIVLATLLLTSRPTLRFGALLGLALGLGILGNVRLAALPFVVGLFVVWRAGVQRRVLAAVGVSIAVTALVVSPWVIRNRVSVGCFAVTTDSRALWKANNVNTYRTLTHGGWIDDVPRYPGAPPSPEEAFGLYRATGHYTPVDECAQVDFFSHKVHGFWLHHFGDKVKLALLAGQMEWQPSVVETSGRPERSSTRCGRPRNRCT
;
A
#
# COMPACT_ATOMS: atom_id res chain seq x y z
N MET A 1 -31.14 16.79 -5.33
CA MET A 1 -29.88 17.14 -6.02
C MET A 1 -29.75 16.32 -7.29
N SER A 2 -29.42 16.93 -8.43
CA SER A 2 -29.19 16.16 -9.67
C SER A 2 -27.90 15.34 -9.57
N ARG A 3 -27.82 14.24 -10.34
CA ARG A 3 -26.67 13.34 -10.31
C ARG A 3 -25.37 14.05 -10.74
N GLY A 4 -25.44 14.91 -11.75
CA GLY A 4 -24.28 15.72 -12.18
C GLY A 4 -23.76 16.66 -11.08
N ARG A 5 -24.67 17.30 -10.34
CA ARG A 5 -24.29 18.15 -9.19
C ARG A 5 -23.64 17.34 -8.07
N ALA A 6 -24.10 16.11 -7.82
CA ALA A 6 -23.49 15.22 -6.83
C ALA A 6 -22.04 14.86 -7.20
N TYR A 7 -21.78 14.46 -8.44
CA TYR A 7 -20.42 14.16 -8.90
C TYR A 7 -19.50 15.38 -8.82
N ALA A 8 -19.96 16.54 -9.28
CA ALA A 8 -19.17 17.78 -9.24
C ALA A 8 -18.84 18.17 -7.79
N LEU A 9 -19.82 18.07 -6.88
CA LEU A 9 -19.61 18.34 -5.46
C LEU A 9 -18.56 17.39 -4.85
N VAL A 10 -18.71 16.08 -5.06
CA VAL A 10 -17.78 15.08 -4.50
C VAL A 10 -16.38 15.28 -5.07
N ALA A 11 -16.26 15.50 -6.38
CA ALA A 11 -14.98 15.73 -7.03
C ALA A 11 -14.30 17.01 -6.51
N ALA A 12 -15.02 18.12 -6.40
CA ALA A 12 -14.50 19.36 -5.84
C ALA A 12 -14.08 19.21 -4.37
N THR A 13 -14.89 18.50 -3.57
CA THR A 13 -14.61 18.25 -2.15
C THR A 13 -13.34 17.41 -1.96
N ALA A 14 -13.08 16.46 -2.85
CA ALA A 14 -11.86 15.66 -2.83
C ALA A 14 -10.64 16.44 -3.34
N ALA A 15 -10.79 17.17 -4.46
CA ALA A 15 -9.68 17.83 -5.14
C ALA A 15 -9.18 19.08 -4.41
N VAL A 16 -10.08 19.99 -4.01
CA VAL A 16 -9.69 21.32 -3.52
C VAL A 16 -8.78 21.24 -2.27
N PRO A 17 -9.11 20.48 -1.21
CA PRO A 17 -8.23 20.41 -0.04
C PRO A 17 -6.86 19.82 -0.37
N ARG A 18 -6.81 18.81 -1.24
CA ARG A 18 -5.54 18.18 -1.67
C ARG A 18 -4.70 19.14 -2.50
N LEU A 19 -5.29 19.90 -3.42
CA LEU A 19 -4.57 20.92 -4.19
C LEU A 19 -4.02 22.04 -3.28
N VAL A 20 -4.76 22.42 -2.24
CA VAL A 20 -4.28 23.39 -1.24
C VAL A 20 -3.08 22.84 -0.48
N VAL A 21 -3.17 21.62 0.05
CA VAL A 21 -2.04 20.99 0.77
C VAL A 21 -0.86 20.75 -0.17
N LEU A 22 -1.12 20.36 -1.41
CA LEU A 22 -0.10 20.16 -2.43
C LEU A 22 0.74 21.44 -2.66
N LEU A 23 0.08 22.59 -2.76
CA LEU A 23 0.76 23.88 -2.92
C LEU A 23 1.52 24.31 -1.65
N ALA A 24 0.98 24.00 -0.47
CA ALA A 24 1.60 24.30 0.81
C ALA A 24 2.85 23.44 1.07
N GLU A 25 2.79 22.15 0.74
CA GLU A 25 3.83 21.13 1.00
C GLU A 25 4.78 20.92 -0.18
N ARG A 26 4.78 21.82 -1.17
CA ARG A 26 5.55 21.68 -2.43
C ARG A 26 7.04 21.35 -2.26
N GLY A 27 7.67 21.80 -1.18
CA GLY A 27 9.08 21.50 -0.88
C GLY A 27 9.33 20.11 -0.29
N ASP A 28 8.30 19.50 0.30
CA ASP A 28 8.40 18.31 1.14
C ASP A 28 7.91 17.03 0.42
N ILE A 29 7.00 17.15 -0.55
CA ILE A 29 6.38 16.02 -1.28
C ILE A 29 7.38 14.99 -1.82
N LEU A 30 8.49 15.47 -2.38
CA LEU A 30 9.52 14.63 -3.03
C LEU A 30 10.76 14.40 -2.18
N SER A 31 10.83 14.98 -0.98
CA SER A 31 12.04 15.04 -0.17
C SER A 31 11.88 14.38 1.21
N LYS A 32 10.66 14.28 1.73
CA LYS A 32 10.38 13.67 3.05
C LYS A 32 9.51 12.44 2.91
N SER A 33 9.87 11.40 3.69
CA SER A 33 9.10 10.17 3.85
C SER A 33 8.64 9.51 2.54
N THR A 34 9.49 9.54 1.51
CA THR A 34 9.18 9.00 0.18
C THR A 34 9.19 7.47 0.17
N ASP A 35 8.19 6.86 -0.46
CA ASP A 35 8.14 5.41 -0.65
C ASP A 35 9.32 4.88 -1.49
N LYS A 36 9.80 3.65 -1.19
CA LYS A 36 10.88 2.97 -1.93
C LYS A 36 10.59 2.86 -3.43
N ALA A 37 9.33 2.82 -3.82
CA ALA A 37 8.91 2.81 -5.21
C ALA A 37 9.37 4.06 -6.00
N ASP A 38 9.62 5.19 -5.34
CA ASP A 38 10.21 6.37 -5.98
C ASP A 38 11.64 6.10 -6.48
N ASP A 39 12.48 5.44 -5.68
CA ASP A 39 13.81 5.01 -6.11
C ASP A 39 13.72 4.03 -7.29
N PHE A 40 12.81 3.05 -7.21
CA PHE A 40 12.61 2.07 -8.29
C PHE A 40 12.14 2.72 -9.59
N ALA A 41 11.21 3.67 -9.53
CA ALA A 41 10.71 4.38 -10.69
C ALA A 41 11.81 5.23 -11.33
N ARG A 42 12.63 5.94 -10.52
CA ARG A 42 13.79 6.69 -11.01
C ARG A 42 14.82 5.79 -11.70
N THR A 43 15.20 4.68 -11.07
CA THR A 43 16.15 3.74 -11.65
C THR A 43 15.59 3.16 -12.95
N PHE A 44 14.32 2.76 -12.98
CA PHE A 44 13.69 2.21 -14.17
C PHE A 44 13.68 3.20 -15.35
N VAL A 45 13.31 4.47 -15.11
CA VAL A 45 13.34 5.50 -16.15
C VAL A 45 14.77 5.76 -16.66
N SER A 46 15.76 5.71 -15.77
CA SER A 46 17.15 6.00 -16.14
C SER A 46 17.89 4.85 -16.83
N SER A 47 17.55 3.59 -16.52
CA SER A 47 18.34 2.42 -16.92
C SER A 47 17.54 1.23 -17.43
N GLY A 48 16.21 1.29 -17.42
CA GLY A 48 15.32 0.16 -17.71
C GLY A 48 15.32 -0.94 -16.62
N THR A 49 16.10 -0.77 -15.54
CA THR A 49 16.17 -1.75 -14.46
C THR A 49 15.11 -1.45 -13.41
N TYR A 50 14.21 -2.40 -13.15
CA TYR A 50 13.28 -2.28 -12.02
C TYR A 50 13.98 -2.79 -10.75
N GLY A 51 14.61 -1.87 -10.01
CA GLY A 51 15.43 -2.15 -8.84
C GLY A 51 16.00 -0.88 -8.21
N PHE A 52 16.73 -1.00 -7.10
CA PHE A 52 17.41 0.13 -6.47
C PHE A 52 18.61 0.64 -7.29
N VAL A 53 19.37 -0.26 -7.91
CA VAL A 53 20.63 0.06 -8.58
C VAL A 53 20.55 -0.36 -10.07
N PRO A 54 20.99 0.49 -11.01
CA PRO A 54 21.07 0.12 -12.43
C PRO A 54 21.81 -1.20 -12.65
N GLY A 55 21.27 -2.08 -13.50
CA GLY A 55 21.84 -3.40 -13.77
C GLY A 55 21.56 -4.48 -12.71
N HIS A 56 20.98 -4.10 -11.58
CA HIS A 56 20.64 -5.02 -10.48
C HIS A 56 19.13 -5.02 -10.21
N PRO A 57 18.36 -5.88 -10.90
CA PRO A 57 16.91 -5.98 -10.71
C PRO A 57 16.57 -6.45 -9.30
N SER A 58 15.47 -5.93 -8.75
CA SER A 58 14.99 -6.28 -7.41
C SER A 58 13.47 -6.51 -7.40
N ALA A 59 13.00 -7.32 -6.44
CA ALA A 59 11.58 -7.49 -6.13
C ALA A 59 11.24 -7.01 -4.70
N TYR A 60 12.12 -6.20 -4.10
CA TYR A 60 12.02 -5.76 -2.70
C TYR A 60 10.88 -4.77 -2.40
N THR A 61 10.16 -4.31 -3.43
CA THR A 61 8.94 -3.51 -3.28
C THR A 61 7.83 -4.05 -4.18
N GLN A 62 6.57 -3.78 -3.82
CA GLN A 62 5.45 -4.13 -4.67
C GLN A 62 5.43 -3.23 -5.93
N PRO A 63 5.09 -3.79 -7.11
CA PRO A 63 5.33 -3.10 -8.38
C PRO A 63 4.34 -1.99 -8.72
N LEU A 64 3.10 -2.05 -8.21
CA LEU A 64 2.01 -1.23 -8.73
C LEU A 64 2.32 0.27 -8.63
N TYR A 65 2.78 0.72 -7.46
CA TYR A 65 3.02 2.13 -7.25
C TYR A 65 4.25 2.63 -8.02
N GLY A 66 5.30 1.82 -8.14
CA GLY A 66 6.45 2.15 -9.00
C GLY A 66 6.02 2.30 -10.47
N PHE A 67 5.22 1.38 -11.00
CA PHE A 67 4.70 1.49 -12.37
C PHE A 67 3.62 2.56 -12.56
N PHE A 68 3.01 3.07 -11.48
CA PHE A 68 2.21 4.29 -11.52
C PHE A 68 3.10 5.53 -11.70
N LEU A 69 4.26 5.58 -11.02
CA LEU A 69 5.21 6.70 -11.10
C LEU A 69 6.04 6.72 -12.39
N VAL A 70 6.45 5.55 -12.92
CA VAL A 70 7.28 5.43 -14.13
C VAL A 70 6.79 6.28 -15.32
N PRO A 71 5.53 6.17 -15.79
CA PRO A 71 5.08 6.97 -16.92
C PRO A 71 5.02 8.47 -16.60
N LEU A 72 4.75 8.85 -15.35
CA LEU A 72 4.78 10.25 -14.93
C LEU A 72 6.19 10.82 -15.04
N TYR A 73 7.18 10.10 -14.53
CA TYR A 73 8.58 10.51 -14.54
C TYR A 73 9.17 10.50 -15.95
N TRP A 74 8.78 9.52 -16.79
CA TRP A 74 9.25 9.42 -18.16
C TRP A 74 8.72 10.55 -19.06
N ILE A 75 7.44 10.93 -18.91
CA ILE A 75 6.80 11.93 -19.79
C ILE A 75 7.04 13.35 -19.28
N PHE A 76 6.86 13.58 -17.98
CA PHE A 76 6.82 14.92 -17.40
C PHE A 76 8.01 15.25 -16.52
N GLY A 77 8.84 14.26 -16.18
CA GLY A 77 9.91 14.41 -15.18
C GLY A 77 9.42 14.21 -13.74
N ARG A 78 10.36 14.12 -12.80
CA ARG A 78 10.09 13.96 -11.36
C ARG A 78 9.87 15.34 -10.72
N HIS A 79 8.63 15.82 -10.78
CA HIS A 79 8.19 17.07 -10.16
C HIS A 79 7.04 16.86 -9.18
N TRP A 80 6.96 17.68 -8.13
CA TRP A 80 6.01 17.50 -7.03
C TRP A 80 4.56 17.70 -7.53
N GLU A 81 4.36 18.61 -8.46
CA GLU A 81 3.07 18.91 -9.07
C GLU A 81 2.57 17.74 -9.93
N VAL A 82 3.46 17.04 -10.64
CA VAL A 82 3.10 15.91 -11.49
C VAL A 82 2.57 14.76 -10.63
N VAL A 83 3.34 14.34 -9.63
CA VAL A 83 2.95 13.26 -8.71
C VAL A 83 1.70 13.65 -7.93
N GLY A 84 1.71 14.85 -7.36
CA GLY A 84 0.62 15.36 -6.53
C GLY A 84 -0.71 15.50 -7.25
N ILE A 85 -0.71 16.03 -8.49
CA ILE A 85 -1.91 16.12 -9.32
C ILE A 85 -2.38 14.71 -9.70
N ALA A 86 -1.48 13.81 -10.12
CA ALA A 86 -1.86 12.45 -10.48
C ALA A 86 -2.51 11.71 -9.30
N GLN A 87 -1.95 11.82 -8.09
CA GLN A 87 -2.54 11.22 -6.89
C GLN A 87 -3.84 11.90 -6.47
N THR A 88 -3.97 13.22 -6.64
CA THR A 88 -5.22 13.94 -6.42
C THR A 88 -6.33 13.42 -7.35
N LEU A 89 -6.01 13.11 -8.61
CA LEU A 89 -6.97 12.49 -9.53
C LEU A 89 -7.38 11.09 -9.06
N VAL A 90 -6.46 10.29 -8.52
CA VAL A 90 -6.78 8.99 -7.90
C VAL A 90 -7.69 9.17 -6.67
N ALA A 91 -7.42 10.16 -5.82
CA ALA A 91 -8.26 10.45 -4.66
C ALA A 91 -9.68 10.88 -5.06
N VAL A 92 -9.81 11.72 -6.09
CA VAL A 92 -11.11 12.09 -6.68
C VAL A 92 -11.82 10.84 -7.19
N ALA A 93 -11.15 9.99 -7.98
CA ALA A 93 -11.73 8.75 -8.48
C ALA A 93 -12.21 7.84 -7.32
N THR A 94 -11.44 7.74 -6.25
CA THR A 94 -11.79 7.00 -5.02
C THR A 94 -13.06 7.57 -4.38
N ALA A 95 -13.13 8.89 -4.19
CA ALA A 95 -14.32 9.56 -3.64
C ALA A 95 -15.56 9.33 -4.50
N LEU A 96 -15.42 9.33 -5.83
CA LEU A 96 -16.52 8.98 -6.74
C LEU A 96 -16.96 7.52 -6.59
N LEU A 97 -16.03 6.58 -6.42
CA LEU A 97 -16.37 5.18 -6.15
C LEU A 97 -17.10 5.01 -4.80
N VAL A 98 -16.68 5.72 -3.76
CA VAL A 98 -17.39 5.73 -2.46
C VAL A 98 -18.81 6.28 -2.61
N TYR A 99 -18.99 7.37 -3.36
CA TYR A 99 -20.32 7.89 -3.71
C TYR A 99 -21.17 6.84 -4.43
N GLU A 100 -20.58 6.13 -5.40
CA GLU A 100 -21.22 5.06 -6.15
C GLU A 100 -21.65 3.88 -5.26
N ILE A 101 -20.84 3.52 -4.27
CA ILE A 101 -21.18 2.50 -3.28
C ILE A 101 -22.35 2.98 -2.42
N GLY A 102 -22.20 4.15 -1.79
CA GLY A 102 -23.22 4.67 -0.86
C GLY A 102 -24.56 4.95 -1.54
N ARG A 103 -24.59 5.38 -2.81
CA ARG A 103 -25.85 5.57 -3.54
C ARG A 103 -26.59 4.27 -3.84
N ARG A 104 -25.89 3.14 -3.91
CA ARG A 104 -26.49 1.81 -4.18
C ARG A 104 -26.96 1.13 -2.90
N VAL A 105 -26.23 1.34 -1.81
CA VAL A 105 -26.48 0.68 -0.53
C VAL A 105 -27.46 1.47 0.34
N VAL A 106 -27.41 2.80 0.28
CA VAL A 106 -28.20 3.68 1.16
C VAL A 106 -29.12 4.58 0.34
N SER A 107 -28.59 5.65 -0.25
CA SER A 107 -29.33 6.61 -1.06
C SER A 107 -28.37 7.59 -1.74
N SER A 108 -28.84 8.32 -2.75
CA SER A 108 -28.03 9.35 -3.43
C SER A 108 -27.43 10.37 -2.46
N TRP A 109 -28.17 10.78 -1.42
CA TRP A 109 -27.65 11.68 -0.40
C TRP A 109 -26.67 10.98 0.54
N GLY A 110 -27.00 9.76 0.99
CA GLY A 110 -26.10 8.95 1.82
C GLY A 110 -24.74 8.69 1.16
N GLY A 111 -24.71 8.48 -0.16
CA GLY A 111 -23.47 8.38 -0.91
C GLY A 111 -22.64 9.66 -0.92
N VAL A 112 -23.29 10.83 -1.02
CA VAL A 112 -22.58 12.12 -0.96
C VAL A 112 -21.98 12.31 0.41
N VAL A 113 -22.76 12.09 1.47
CA VAL A 113 -22.30 12.20 2.85
C VAL A 113 -21.13 11.25 3.10
N ALA A 114 -21.23 9.99 2.67
CA ALA A 114 -20.14 9.02 2.80
C ALA A 114 -18.86 9.49 2.09
N ALA A 115 -18.97 9.91 0.82
CA ALA A 115 -17.81 10.37 0.05
C ALA A 115 -17.16 11.63 0.64
N VAL A 116 -17.98 12.58 1.11
CA VAL A 116 -17.52 13.81 1.77
C VAL A 116 -16.79 13.49 3.07
N LEU A 117 -17.38 12.66 3.94
CA LEU A 117 -16.76 12.27 5.21
C LEU A 117 -15.44 11.53 5.01
N THR A 118 -15.40 10.58 4.08
CA THR A 118 -14.17 9.84 3.78
C THR A 118 -13.11 10.75 3.18
N THR A 119 -13.45 11.56 2.17
CA THR A 119 -12.43 12.34 1.44
C THR A 119 -11.88 13.52 2.24
N LEU A 120 -12.65 14.06 3.20
CA LEU A 120 -12.24 15.16 4.07
C LEU A 120 -11.48 14.72 5.32
N HIS A 121 -11.20 13.42 5.47
CA HIS A 121 -10.39 12.94 6.59
C HIS A 121 -8.97 13.56 6.54
N PRO A 122 -8.54 14.33 7.55
CA PRO A 122 -7.29 15.11 7.48
C PRO A 122 -6.04 14.28 7.16
N TYR A 123 -5.96 13.07 7.74
CA TYR A 123 -4.88 12.11 7.44
C TYR A 123 -4.81 11.81 5.94
N LEU A 124 -5.94 11.56 5.28
CA LEU A 124 -5.96 11.24 3.85
C LEU A 124 -5.56 12.45 3.02
N ILE A 125 -6.09 13.64 3.33
CA ILE A 125 -5.72 14.85 2.58
C ILE A 125 -4.20 15.06 2.57
N TRP A 126 -3.54 14.89 3.72
CA TRP A 126 -2.10 15.08 3.84
C TRP A 126 -1.30 13.94 3.19
N HIS A 127 -1.65 12.68 3.45
CA HIS A 127 -0.90 11.53 2.91
C HIS A 127 -1.12 11.31 1.41
N ASP A 128 -2.30 11.63 0.88
CA ASP A 128 -2.65 11.41 -0.52
C ASP A 128 -1.86 12.31 -1.49
N VAL A 129 -1.23 13.39 -1.03
CA VAL A 129 -0.40 14.27 -1.89
C VAL A 129 1.10 13.96 -1.80
N HIS A 130 1.52 13.22 -0.77
CA HIS A 130 2.90 12.78 -0.59
C HIS A 130 3.14 11.44 -1.30
N LEU A 131 4.40 11.09 -1.55
CA LEU A 131 4.79 9.83 -2.21
C LEU A 131 4.48 8.60 -1.34
N ASN A 132 3.20 8.22 -1.24
CA ASN A 132 2.71 7.08 -0.48
C ASN A 132 1.88 6.15 -1.37
N ARG A 133 2.27 4.88 -1.43
CA ARG A 133 1.59 3.83 -2.21
C ARG A 133 0.14 3.58 -1.80
N GLU A 134 -0.22 3.91 -0.55
CA GLU A 134 -1.57 3.65 0.01
C GLU A 134 -2.69 4.34 -0.77
N ILE A 135 -2.40 5.40 -1.55
CA ILE A 135 -3.38 6.07 -2.41
C ILE A 135 -4.03 5.11 -3.43
N LEU A 136 -3.24 4.16 -3.96
CA LEU A 136 -3.75 3.16 -4.91
C LEU A 136 -4.51 2.05 -4.19
N ASP A 137 -4.09 1.68 -2.98
CA ASP A 137 -4.78 0.69 -2.15
C ASP A 137 -6.21 1.14 -1.82
N GLN A 138 -6.40 2.42 -1.47
CA GLN A 138 -7.72 3.00 -1.21
C GLN A 138 -8.65 2.93 -2.44
N PHE A 139 -8.14 3.35 -3.60
CA PHE A 139 -8.87 3.29 -4.87
C PHE A 139 -9.28 1.86 -5.21
N LEU A 140 -8.35 0.92 -5.13
CA LEU A 140 -8.59 -0.48 -5.46
C LEU A 140 -9.53 -1.15 -4.47
N ALA A 141 -9.45 -0.83 -3.16
CA ALA A 141 -10.40 -1.31 -2.18
C ALA A 141 -11.84 -0.86 -2.51
N ALA A 142 -12.05 0.42 -2.83
CA ALA A 142 -13.35 0.93 -3.25
C ALA A 142 -13.82 0.29 -4.57
N ALA A 143 -12.91 0.08 -5.53
CA ALA A 143 -13.21 -0.58 -6.80
C ALA A 143 -13.62 -2.04 -6.61
N ILE A 144 -12.92 -2.79 -5.74
CA ILE A 144 -13.24 -4.18 -5.37
C ILE A 144 -14.64 -4.22 -4.76
N VAL A 145 -14.94 -3.39 -3.76
CA VAL A 145 -16.27 -3.34 -3.12
C VAL A 145 -17.37 -3.05 -4.15
N LEU A 146 -17.19 -2.02 -4.98
CA LEU A 146 -18.18 -1.67 -6.00
C LEU A 146 -18.36 -2.80 -7.03
N ALA A 147 -17.27 -3.40 -7.52
CA ALA A 147 -17.32 -4.50 -8.46
C ALA A 147 -17.99 -5.75 -7.86
N THR A 148 -17.73 -6.07 -6.59
CA THR A 148 -18.40 -7.13 -5.84
C THR A 148 -19.90 -6.87 -5.77
N LEU A 149 -20.34 -5.67 -5.37
CA LEU A 149 -21.77 -5.32 -5.32
C LEU A 149 -22.45 -5.46 -6.68
N LEU A 150 -21.80 -5.01 -7.75
CA LEU A 150 -22.31 -5.13 -9.12
C LEU A 150 -22.39 -6.59 -9.56
N LEU A 151 -21.38 -7.39 -9.26
CA LEU A 151 -21.33 -8.80 -9.61
C LEU A 151 -22.40 -9.61 -8.89
N THR A 152 -22.60 -9.37 -7.58
CA THR A 152 -23.65 -10.01 -6.78
C THR A 152 -25.05 -9.65 -7.31
N SER A 153 -25.25 -8.39 -7.70
CA SER A 153 -26.55 -7.92 -8.21
C SER A 153 -26.83 -8.40 -9.64
N ARG A 154 -25.78 -8.50 -10.46
CA ARG A 154 -25.86 -8.86 -11.89
C ARG A 154 -24.66 -9.74 -12.25
N PRO A 155 -24.75 -11.06 -12.07
CA PRO A 155 -23.62 -11.96 -12.30
C PRO A 155 -23.29 -12.10 -13.79
N THR A 156 -22.42 -11.23 -14.28
CA THR A 156 -21.95 -11.18 -15.67
C THR A 156 -20.43 -11.36 -15.72
N LEU A 157 -19.92 -11.95 -16.81
CA LEU A 157 -18.48 -12.14 -16.99
C LEU A 157 -17.72 -10.81 -17.01
N ARG A 158 -18.34 -9.73 -17.51
CA ARG A 158 -17.77 -8.38 -17.48
C ARG A 158 -17.47 -7.91 -16.06
N PHE A 159 -18.43 -8.05 -15.13
CA PHE A 159 -18.18 -7.67 -13.73
C PHE A 159 -17.22 -8.64 -13.04
N GLY A 160 -17.20 -9.92 -13.43
CA GLY A 160 -16.18 -10.88 -13.00
C GLY A 160 -14.79 -10.42 -13.40
N ALA A 161 -14.60 -10.01 -14.65
CA ALA A 161 -13.33 -9.50 -15.16
C ALA A 161 -12.90 -8.19 -14.50
N LEU A 162 -13.82 -7.23 -14.31
CA LEU A 162 -13.51 -5.98 -13.60
C LEU A 162 -13.11 -6.23 -12.14
N LEU A 163 -13.79 -7.14 -11.45
CA LEU A 163 -13.44 -7.55 -10.09
C LEU A 163 -12.05 -8.21 -10.07
N GLY A 164 -11.78 -9.13 -10.99
CA GLY A 164 -10.49 -9.80 -11.11
C GLY A 164 -9.33 -8.84 -11.43
N LEU A 165 -9.58 -7.84 -12.27
CA LEU A 165 -8.60 -6.78 -12.56
C LEU A 165 -8.29 -5.97 -11.30
N ALA A 166 -9.31 -5.51 -10.58
CA ALA A 166 -9.12 -4.74 -9.35
C ALA A 166 -8.42 -5.56 -8.25
N LEU A 167 -8.78 -6.84 -8.09
CA LEU A 167 -8.13 -7.76 -7.16
C LEU A 167 -6.66 -8.01 -7.54
N GLY A 168 -6.37 -8.28 -8.82
CA GLY A 168 -5.02 -8.52 -9.31
C GLY A 168 -4.11 -7.31 -9.12
N LEU A 169 -4.58 -6.12 -9.48
CA LEU A 169 -3.87 -4.87 -9.21
C LEU A 169 -3.71 -4.65 -7.70
N GLY A 170 -4.74 -4.96 -6.90
CA GLY A 170 -4.67 -4.88 -5.44
C GLY A 170 -3.55 -5.74 -4.86
N ILE A 171 -3.38 -6.97 -5.34
CA ILE A 171 -2.28 -7.87 -4.93
C ILE A 171 -0.92 -7.28 -5.34
N LEU A 172 -0.83 -6.69 -6.53
CA LEU A 172 0.38 -6.02 -7.02
C LEU A 172 0.71 -4.70 -6.29
N GLY A 173 -0.23 -4.08 -5.59
CA GLY A 173 0.02 -2.97 -4.66
C GLY A 173 0.35 -3.48 -3.25
N ASN A 174 -0.32 -4.54 -2.83
CA ASN A 174 -0.28 -5.04 -1.46
C ASN A 174 -0.49 -6.56 -1.41
N VAL A 175 0.61 -7.30 -1.23
CA VAL A 175 0.64 -8.78 -1.22
C VAL A 175 -0.29 -9.40 -0.18
N ARG A 176 -0.66 -8.66 0.89
CA ARG A 176 -1.60 -9.11 1.92
C ARG A 176 -2.99 -9.43 1.35
N LEU A 177 -3.31 -8.91 0.17
CA LEU A 177 -4.57 -9.19 -0.53
C LEU A 177 -4.57 -10.50 -1.32
N ALA A 178 -3.50 -11.30 -1.29
CA ALA A 178 -3.38 -12.55 -2.06
C ALA A 178 -4.54 -13.55 -1.82
N ALA A 179 -5.09 -13.59 -0.60
CA ALA A 179 -6.23 -14.46 -0.27
C ALA A 179 -7.60 -13.83 -0.60
N LEU A 180 -7.65 -12.52 -0.85
CA LEU A 180 -8.90 -11.78 -1.04
C LEU A 180 -9.77 -12.27 -2.22
N PRO A 181 -9.23 -12.70 -3.38
CA PRO A 181 -10.05 -13.23 -4.47
C PRO A 181 -10.93 -14.41 -4.06
N PHE A 182 -10.41 -15.30 -3.22
CA PHE A 182 -11.14 -16.47 -2.73
C PHE A 182 -12.22 -16.07 -1.73
N VAL A 183 -11.91 -15.17 -0.79
CA VAL A 183 -12.85 -14.65 0.20
C VAL A 183 -14.01 -13.92 -0.48
N VAL A 184 -13.70 -13.02 -1.42
CA VAL A 184 -14.72 -12.29 -2.19
C VAL A 184 -15.52 -13.24 -3.08
N GLY A 185 -14.85 -14.21 -3.73
CA GLY A 185 -15.52 -15.24 -4.52
C GLY A 185 -16.53 -16.04 -3.72
N LEU A 186 -16.13 -16.53 -2.53
CA LEU A 186 -17.00 -17.22 -1.58
C LEU A 186 -18.18 -16.34 -1.15
N PHE A 187 -17.93 -15.08 -0.81
CA PHE A 187 -18.98 -14.13 -0.47
C PHE A 187 -19.99 -13.91 -1.61
N VAL A 188 -19.51 -13.76 -2.85
CA VAL A 188 -20.38 -13.60 -4.02
C VAL A 188 -21.25 -14.84 -4.25
N VAL A 189 -20.66 -16.04 -4.14
CA VAL A 189 -21.42 -17.31 -4.27
C VAL A 189 -22.44 -17.45 -3.14
N TRP A 190 -22.06 -17.14 -1.90
CA TRP A 190 -22.97 -17.16 -0.75
C TRP A 190 -24.15 -16.21 -0.94
N ARG A 191 -23.88 -14.98 -1.39
CA ARG A 191 -24.89 -13.92 -1.48
C ARG A 191 -25.80 -14.02 -2.72
N ALA A 192 -25.29 -14.52 -3.84
CA ALA A 192 -26.01 -14.64 -5.12
C ALA A 192 -26.48 -16.07 -5.44
N GLY A 193 -26.08 -17.06 -4.64
CA GLY A 193 -26.42 -18.46 -4.80
C GLY A 193 -25.52 -19.23 -5.78
N VAL A 194 -25.57 -20.57 -5.68
CA VAL A 194 -24.78 -21.49 -6.49
C VAL A 194 -25.43 -21.68 -7.87
N GLN A 195 -25.27 -20.66 -8.74
CA GLN A 195 -25.79 -20.67 -10.10
C GLN A 195 -24.64 -20.69 -11.11
N ARG A 196 -24.80 -21.39 -12.25
CA ARG A 196 -23.77 -21.49 -13.31
C ARG A 196 -23.19 -20.13 -13.70
N ARG A 197 -24.03 -19.10 -13.84
CA ARG A 197 -23.61 -17.73 -14.17
C ARG A 197 -22.76 -17.05 -13.08
N VAL A 198 -23.06 -17.31 -11.80
CA VAL A 198 -22.31 -16.77 -10.66
C VAL A 198 -20.95 -17.46 -10.59
N LEU A 199 -20.94 -18.80 -10.65
CA LEU A 199 -19.70 -19.59 -10.65
C LEU A 199 -18.79 -19.23 -11.83
N ALA A 200 -19.36 -19.05 -13.03
CA ALA A 200 -18.59 -18.62 -14.20
C ALA A 200 -17.97 -17.23 -14.00
N ALA A 201 -18.72 -16.27 -13.44
CA ALA A 201 -18.21 -14.92 -13.24
C ALA A 201 -17.17 -14.84 -12.10
N VAL A 202 -17.32 -15.62 -11.03
CA VAL A 202 -16.31 -15.80 -9.98
C VAL A 202 -15.06 -16.48 -10.55
N GLY A 203 -15.23 -17.54 -11.35
CA GLY A 203 -14.13 -18.21 -12.05
C GLY A 203 -13.36 -17.24 -12.95
N VAL A 204 -14.06 -16.40 -13.72
CA VAL A 204 -13.43 -15.32 -14.50
C VAL A 204 -12.69 -14.33 -13.62
N SER A 205 -13.24 -13.94 -12.46
CA SER A 205 -12.52 -13.03 -11.55
C SER A 205 -11.21 -13.62 -11.04
N ILE A 206 -11.18 -14.91 -10.70
CA ILE A 206 -9.97 -15.61 -10.26
C ILE A 206 -8.98 -15.71 -11.42
N ALA A 207 -9.44 -16.09 -12.62
CA ALA A 207 -8.60 -16.21 -13.80
C ALA A 207 -7.96 -14.87 -14.20
N VAL A 208 -8.73 -13.78 -14.20
CA VAL A 208 -8.21 -12.44 -14.51
C VAL A 208 -7.26 -11.95 -13.42
N THR A 209 -7.53 -12.23 -12.14
CA THR A 209 -6.59 -11.92 -11.05
C THR A 209 -5.25 -12.60 -11.30
N ALA A 210 -5.26 -13.90 -11.60
CA ALA A 210 -4.04 -14.66 -11.89
C ALA A 210 -3.31 -14.12 -13.13
N LEU A 211 -4.03 -13.76 -14.18
CA LEU A 211 -3.47 -13.18 -15.41
C LEU A 211 -2.83 -11.80 -15.17
N VAL A 212 -3.37 -10.99 -14.26
CA VAL A 212 -2.78 -9.68 -13.91
C VAL A 212 -1.51 -9.84 -13.08
N VAL A 213 -1.50 -10.80 -12.15
CA VAL A 213 -0.36 -11.01 -11.24
C VAL A 213 0.78 -11.78 -11.91
N SER A 214 0.47 -12.68 -12.84
CA SER A 214 1.45 -13.61 -13.41
C SER A 214 2.63 -12.96 -14.13
N PRO A 215 2.51 -11.88 -14.93
CA PRO A 215 3.65 -11.30 -15.63
C PRO A 215 4.73 -10.81 -14.66
N TRP A 216 4.30 -10.21 -13.54
CA TRP A 216 5.20 -9.74 -12.50
C TRP A 216 5.89 -10.88 -11.77
N VAL A 217 5.14 -11.91 -11.38
CA VAL A 217 5.69 -13.08 -10.69
C VAL A 217 6.67 -13.86 -11.60
N ILE A 218 6.37 -13.96 -12.90
CA ILE A 218 7.27 -14.54 -13.90
C ILE A 218 8.54 -13.69 -14.04
N ARG A 219 8.40 -12.36 -14.14
CA ARG A 219 9.56 -11.45 -14.17
C ARG A 219 10.46 -11.67 -12.96
N ASN A 220 9.89 -11.80 -11.77
CA ASN A 220 10.67 -11.99 -10.54
C ASN A 220 11.38 -13.34 -10.53
N ARG A 221 10.76 -14.41 -11.04
CA ARG A 221 11.44 -15.69 -11.21
C ARG A 221 12.64 -15.59 -12.16
N VAL A 222 12.50 -14.87 -13.28
CA VAL A 222 13.55 -14.74 -14.30
C VAL A 222 14.66 -13.78 -13.86
N SER A 223 14.30 -12.64 -13.25
CA SER A 223 15.24 -11.55 -12.95
C SER A 223 15.88 -11.65 -11.56
N VAL A 224 15.14 -12.16 -10.57
CA VAL A 224 15.54 -12.19 -9.15
C VAL A 224 15.80 -13.62 -8.66
N GLY A 225 15.10 -14.61 -9.23
CA GLY A 225 15.36 -16.02 -8.98
C GLY A 225 14.25 -16.77 -8.22
N CYS A 226 13.22 -16.09 -7.70
CA CYS A 226 12.13 -16.72 -6.95
C CYS A 226 10.75 -16.23 -7.39
N PHE A 227 9.75 -17.11 -7.23
CA PHE A 227 8.35 -16.78 -7.44
C PHE A 227 7.84 -15.96 -6.26
N ALA A 228 7.85 -14.63 -6.40
CA ALA A 228 7.41 -13.73 -5.36
C ALA A 228 6.65 -12.54 -5.96
N VAL A 229 5.65 -12.03 -5.25
CA VAL A 229 5.08 -10.70 -5.55
C VAL A 229 5.98 -9.62 -4.97
N THR A 230 6.56 -9.86 -3.80
CA THR A 230 7.61 -9.03 -3.18
C THR A 230 8.54 -9.92 -2.37
N THR A 231 9.80 -9.52 -2.25
CA THR A 231 10.82 -10.21 -1.46
C THR A 231 11.04 -9.59 -0.07
N ASP A 232 10.24 -8.60 0.34
CA ASP A 232 10.34 -7.97 1.67
C ASP A 232 9.71 -8.84 2.79
N SER A 233 10.21 -10.06 2.94
CA SER A 233 9.87 -10.98 4.04
C SER A 233 10.34 -10.47 5.40
N ARG A 234 11.36 -9.60 5.41
CA ARG A 234 11.88 -8.97 6.63
C ARG A 234 10.81 -8.14 7.33
N ALA A 235 10.01 -7.38 6.58
CA ALA A 235 8.89 -6.62 7.15
C ALA A 235 7.89 -7.54 7.86
N LEU A 236 7.61 -8.73 7.30
CA LEU A 236 6.74 -9.72 7.93
C LEU A 236 7.36 -10.26 9.23
N TRP A 237 8.67 -10.53 9.24
CA TRP A 237 9.38 -10.95 10.46
C TRP A 237 9.39 -9.87 11.55
N LYS A 238 9.60 -8.59 11.21
CA LYS A 238 9.57 -7.48 12.18
C LYS A 238 8.26 -7.45 12.98
N ALA A 239 7.14 -7.78 12.34
CA ALA A 239 5.82 -7.84 12.97
C ALA A 239 5.49 -9.19 13.64
N ASN A 240 6.32 -10.22 13.45
CA ASN A 240 6.07 -11.60 13.89
C ASN A 240 7.31 -12.22 14.55
N ASN A 241 7.84 -11.56 15.59
CA ASN A 241 8.92 -12.10 16.40
C ASN A 241 8.72 -11.80 17.89
N VAL A 242 9.46 -12.53 18.73
CA VAL A 242 9.39 -12.47 20.20
C VAL A 242 9.68 -11.09 20.81
N ASN A 243 10.43 -10.23 20.11
CA ASN A 243 10.77 -8.89 20.62
C ASN A 243 9.67 -7.87 20.31
N THR A 244 8.89 -8.07 19.25
CA THR A 244 7.89 -7.12 18.74
C THR A 244 6.94 -6.63 19.83
N TYR A 245 6.37 -7.54 20.61
CA TYR A 245 5.36 -7.19 21.61
C TYR A 245 5.94 -6.27 22.68
N ARG A 246 7.14 -6.62 23.18
CA ARG A 246 7.84 -5.81 24.17
C ARG A 246 8.20 -4.44 23.60
N THR A 247 8.75 -4.38 22.39
CA THR A 247 9.11 -3.10 21.75
C THR A 247 7.92 -2.15 21.66
N LEU A 248 6.79 -2.62 21.12
CA LEU A 248 5.60 -1.78 20.93
C LEU A 248 4.94 -1.37 22.25
N THR A 249 4.87 -2.27 23.23
CA THR A 249 4.25 -1.97 24.54
C THR A 249 5.09 -1.03 25.42
N HIS A 250 6.39 -0.90 25.13
CA HIS A 250 7.29 0.04 25.82
C HIS A 250 7.46 1.37 25.07
N GLY A 251 6.60 1.67 24.11
CA GLY A 251 6.59 2.94 23.36
C GLY A 251 7.59 3.01 22.20
N GLY A 252 8.27 1.91 21.87
CA GLY A 252 9.11 1.81 20.68
C GLY A 252 8.30 1.66 19.40
N TRP A 253 8.91 2.04 18.27
CA TRP A 253 8.36 1.84 16.95
C TRP A 253 8.70 0.45 16.39
N ILE A 254 7.99 0.03 15.33
CA ILE A 254 8.25 -1.27 14.69
C ILE A 254 9.67 -1.39 14.12
N ASP A 255 10.29 -0.26 13.76
CA ASP A 255 11.67 -0.22 13.28
C ASP A 255 12.71 -0.31 14.41
N ASP A 256 12.29 -0.13 15.66
CA ASP A 256 13.15 -0.32 16.86
C ASP A 256 13.21 -1.80 17.28
N VAL A 257 12.47 -2.69 16.60
CA VAL A 257 12.59 -4.13 16.83
C VAL A 257 14.02 -4.56 16.47
N PRO A 258 14.74 -5.22 17.40
CA PRO A 258 16.13 -5.62 17.18
C PRO A 258 16.29 -6.45 15.91
N ARG A 259 17.33 -6.11 15.14
CA ARG A 259 17.70 -6.90 13.95
C ARG A 259 18.07 -8.31 14.37
N TYR A 260 17.71 -9.29 13.55
CA TYR A 260 18.12 -10.67 13.78
C TYR A 260 19.63 -10.81 13.50
N PRO A 261 20.46 -11.25 14.47
CA PRO A 261 21.90 -11.38 14.26
C PRO A 261 22.23 -12.35 13.13
N GLY A 262 23.11 -11.95 12.21
CA GLY A 262 23.51 -12.76 11.06
C GLY A 262 22.43 -12.90 9.98
N ALA A 263 21.37 -12.09 10.00
CA ALA A 263 20.42 -12.07 8.90
C ALA A 263 21.10 -11.63 7.59
N PRO A 264 20.74 -12.24 6.43
CA PRO A 264 21.22 -11.79 5.13
C PRO A 264 20.89 -10.30 4.90
N PRO A 265 21.79 -9.51 4.30
CA PRO A 265 21.54 -8.09 4.02
C PRO A 265 20.32 -7.93 3.11
N SER A 266 19.53 -6.86 3.29
CA SER A 266 18.44 -6.54 2.35
C SER A 266 18.91 -5.72 1.16
N PRO A 267 18.19 -5.75 0.02
CA PRO A 267 18.46 -4.88 -1.11
C PRO A 267 18.51 -3.39 -0.74
N GLU A 268 17.67 -2.97 0.22
CA GLU A 268 17.67 -1.61 0.75
C GLU A 268 18.94 -1.28 1.54
N GLU A 269 19.49 -2.22 2.31
CA GLU A 269 20.76 -2.04 3.01
C GLU A 269 21.93 -1.98 2.02
N ALA A 270 21.94 -2.86 1.02
CA ALA A 270 22.92 -2.82 -0.06
C ALA A 270 22.84 -1.52 -0.87
N PHE A 271 21.63 -0.98 -1.09
CA PHE A 271 21.45 0.31 -1.72
C PHE A 271 22.01 1.47 -0.86
N GLY A 272 21.78 1.44 0.45
CA GLY A 272 22.36 2.43 1.38
C GLY A 272 23.89 2.42 1.33
N LEU A 273 24.51 1.23 1.34
CA LEU A 273 25.97 1.08 1.21
C LEU A 273 26.47 1.53 -0.17
N TYR A 274 25.77 1.17 -1.25
CA TYR A 274 26.08 1.62 -2.60
C TYR A 274 26.06 3.14 -2.70
N ARG A 275 25.05 3.81 -2.13
CA ARG A 275 24.98 5.28 -2.09
C ARG A 275 26.12 5.92 -1.30
N ALA A 276 26.59 5.27 -0.24
CA ALA A 276 27.66 5.79 0.61
C ALA A 276 29.07 5.54 0.03
N THR A 277 29.27 4.44 -0.70
CA THR A 277 30.60 3.94 -1.09
C THR A 277 30.83 3.86 -2.59
N GLY A 278 29.77 3.89 -3.40
CA GLY A 278 29.80 3.60 -4.84
C GLY A 278 29.96 2.12 -5.18
N HIS A 279 30.14 1.23 -4.20
CA HIS A 279 30.34 -0.20 -4.43
C HIS A 279 29.05 -0.99 -4.15
N TYR A 280 28.59 -1.76 -5.14
CA TYR A 280 27.40 -2.61 -4.97
C TYR A 280 27.79 -3.97 -4.39
N THR A 281 27.15 -4.35 -3.29
CA THR A 281 27.26 -5.69 -2.72
C THR A 281 26.08 -6.54 -3.19
N PRO A 282 26.31 -7.65 -3.91
CA PRO A 282 25.24 -8.55 -4.32
C PRO A 282 24.44 -9.09 -3.14
N VAL A 283 23.11 -9.11 -3.29
CA VAL A 283 22.17 -9.64 -2.30
C VAL A 283 21.38 -10.78 -2.93
N ASP A 284 21.28 -11.90 -2.20
CA ASP A 284 20.37 -12.97 -2.53
C ASP A 284 19.01 -12.72 -1.85
N GLU A 285 18.09 -12.12 -2.61
CA GLU A 285 16.73 -11.82 -2.13
C GLU A 285 15.94 -13.08 -1.79
N CYS A 286 16.18 -14.17 -2.51
CA CYS A 286 15.43 -15.41 -2.32
C CYS A 286 15.87 -16.11 -1.04
N ALA A 287 17.18 -16.15 -0.76
CA ALA A 287 17.71 -16.61 0.52
C ALA A 287 17.17 -15.78 1.69
N GLN A 288 16.99 -14.47 1.51
CA GLN A 288 16.36 -13.62 2.53
C GLN A 288 14.86 -13.95 2.73
N VAL A 289 14.12 -14.17 1.65
CA VAL A 289 12.71 -14.62 1.72
C VAL A 289 12.61 -15.93 2.50
N ASP A 290 13.40 -16.92 2.14
CA ASP A 290 13.39 -18.24 2.78
C ASP A 290 13.76 -18.14 4.27
N PHE A 291 14.83 -17.39 4.57
CA PHE A 291 15.30 -17.17 5.94
C PHE A 291 14.21 -16.57 6.84
N PHE A 292 13.64 -15.43 6.46
CA PHE A 292 12.63 -14.77 7.30
C PHE A 292 11.29 -15.50 7.30
N SER A 293 10.89 -16.13 6.19
CA SER A 293 9.65 -16.93 6.16
C SER A 293 9.74 -18.13 7.10
N HIS A 294 10.88 -18.81 7.12
CA HIS A 294 11.14 -19.90 8.07
C HIS A 294 11.07 -19.40 9.53
N LYS A 295 11.65 -18.23 9.82
CA LYS A 295 11.58 -17.63 11.16
C LYS A 295 10.15 -17.24 11.57
N VAL A 296 9.39 -16.62 10.66
CA VAL A 296 7.98 -16.26 10.89
C VAL A 296 7.14 -17.50 11.18
N HIS A 297 7.29 -18.56 10.38
CA HIS A 297 6.56 -19.81 10.60
C HIS A 297 6.96 -20.46 11.94
N GLY A 298 8.25 -20.48 12.27
CA GLY A 298 8.74 -20.94 13.56
C GLY A 298 8.13 -20.15 14.72
N PHE A 299 8.03 -18.83 14.61
CA PHE A 299 7.37 -17.99 15.62
C PHE A 299 5.88 -18.32 15.75
N TRP A 300 5.15 -18.49 14.66
CA TRP A 300 3.73 -18.83 14.71
C TRP A 300 3.46 -20.21 15.36
N LEU A 301 4.32 -21.19 15.07
CA LEU A 301 4.17 -22.55 15.58
C LEU A 301 4.63 -22.69 17.03
N HIS A 302 5.80 -22.11 17.38
CA HIS A 302 6.41 -22.31 18.70
C HIS A 302 6.08 -21.22 19.72
N HIS A 303 5.61 -20.05 19.28
CA HIS A 303 5.25 -18.90 20.13
C HIS A 303 3.81 -18.44 19.88
N PHE A 304 2.88 -19.39 19.72
CA PHE A 304 1.48 -19.11 19.43
C PHE A 304 0.85 -18.10 20.41
N GLY A 305 1.15 -18.24 21.71
CA GLY A 305 0.66 -17.31 22.74
C GLY A 305 1.12 -15.86 22.51
N ASP A 306 2.38 -15.66 22.11
CA ASP A 306 2.90 -14.31 21.80
C ASP A 306 2.33 -13.78 20.49
N LYS A 307 2.06 -14.65 19.50
CA LYS A 307 1.34 -14.26 18.28
C LYS A 307 -0.09 -13.80 18.60
N VAL A 308 -0.80 -14.48 19.49
CA VAL A 308 -2.14 -14.06 19.94
C VAL A 308 -2.07 -12.69 20.63
N LYS A 309 -1.11 -12.48 21.53
CA LYS A 309 -0.90 -11.16 22.17
C LYS A 309 -0.63 -10.07 21.15
N LEU A 310 0.21 -10.34 20.15
CA LEU A 310 0.48 -9.40 19.05
C LEU A 310 -0.76 -9.11 18.20
N ALA A 311 -1.58 -10.12 17.92
CA ALA A 311 -2.82 -9.93 17.17
C ALA A 311 -3.82 -9.06 17.93
N LEU A 312 -3.96 -9.29 19.25
CA LEU A 312 -4.78 -8.45 20.12
C LEU A 312 -4.26 -7.03 20.22
N LEU A 313 -2.93 -6.86 20.37
CA LEU A 313 -2.30 -5.54 20.40
C LEU A 313 -2.50 -4.78 19.08
N ALA A 314 -2.29 -5.45 17.94
CA ALA A 314 -2.53 -4.85 16.63
C ALA A 314 -4.00 -4.42 16.48
N GLY A 315 -4.94 -5.28 16.89
CA GLY A 315 -6.37 -4.92 16.92
C GLY A 315 -6.66 -3.72 17.81
N GLN A 316 -6.03 -3.62 18.99
CA GLN A 316 -6.17 -2.45 19.86
C GLN A 316 -5.61 -1.19 19.21
N MET A 317 -4.42 -1.26 18.59
CA MET A 317 -3.77 -0.13 17.94
C MET A 317 -4.56 0.40 16.73
N GLU A 318 -5.17 -0.49 15.93
CA GLU A 318 -6.04 -0.12 14.80
C GLU A 318 -7.28 0.68 15.24
N TRP A 319 -7.82 0.36 16.42
CA TRP A 319 -9.01 1.02 16.97
C TRP A 319 -8.67 2.12 17.98
N GLN A 320 -7.39 2.45 18.15
CA GLN A 320 -6.97 3.44 19.12
C GLN A 320 -7.25 4.87 18.60
N PRO A 321 -8.09 5.67 19.27
CA PRO A 321 -8.45 7.00 18.80
C PRO A 321 -7.36 8.06 19.08
N SER A 322 -6.39 7.75 19.94
CA SER A 322 -5.33 8.66 20.39
C SER A 322 -4.00 8.31 19.73
N VAL A 323 -3.29 9.31 19.22
CA VAL A 323 -1.88 9.15 18.81
C VAL A 323 -1.02 8.97 20.06
N VAL A 324 -0.40 7.80 20.20
CA VAL A 324 0.62 7.57 21.23
C VAL A 324 1.94 8.10 20.70
N GLU A 325 2.59 8.97 21.46
CA GLU A 325 3.93 9.44 21.11
C GLU A 325 4.90 8.25 21.24
N THR A 326 5.48 7.83 20.11
CA THR A 326 6.49 6.77 20.10
C THR A 326 7.87 7.38 20.27
N SER A 327 8.65 6.86 21.20
CA SER A 327 10.05 7.23 21.36
C SER A 327 10.86 6.57 20.23
N GLY A 328 11.63 7.33 19.45
CA GLY A 328 12.66 6.76 18.56
C GLY A 328 12.48 6.93 17.05
N ARG A 329 11.44 7.61 16.53
CA ARG A 329 11.33 7.84 15.09
C ARG A 329 12.57 8.61 14.56
N PRO A 330 13.39 8.08 13.63
CA PRO A 330 14.68 8.68 13.24
C PRO A 330 14.62 10.01 12.49
N GLU A 331 13.47 10.66 12.38
CA GLU A 331 13.30 11.90 11.58
C GLU A 331 13.13 13.18 12.40
N ARG A 332 13.15 13.14 13.74
CA ARG A 332 13.13 14.36 14.57
C ARG A 332 14.53 14.98 14.70
N SER A 333 15.03 15.55 13.61
CA SER A 333 16.12 16.55 13.65
C SER A 333 15.86 17.74 12.72
N SER A 334 14.65 18.30 12.68
CA SER A 334 14.46 19.66 12.16
C SER A 334 13.16 20.31 12.65
N THR A 335 13.18 20.80 13.90
CA THR A 335 12.53 22.03 14.41
C THR A 335 12.29 21.90 15.92
N ARG A 336 13.29 22.31 16.72
CA ARG A 336 13.04 22.80 18.08
C ARG A 336 13.41 24.28 18.13
N CYS A 337 12.37 25.10 18.03
CA CYS A 337 12.29 26.46 18.55
C CYS A 337 10.80 26.65 18.87
N GLY A 338 10.32 26.89 20.08
CA GLY A 338 10.93 27.05 21.38
C GLY A 338 9.83 27.46 22.36
N ARG A 339 10.05 27.31 23.66
CA ARG A 339 9.90 28.43 24.60
C ARG A 339 10.59 28.10 25.93
N PRO A 340 11.19 29.11 26.58
CA PRO A 340 12.03 28.94 27.74
C PRO A 340 11.17 28.97 29.00
N ARG A 341 11.55 28.20 30.03
CA ARG A 341 11.35 28.61 31.42
C ARG A 341 12.24 27.79 32.36
N ASN A 342 13.16 28.54 32.97
CA ASN A 342 13.72 28.37 34.30
C ASN A 342 15.14 27.78 34.45
N ARG A 343 16.05 28.76 34.57
CA ARG A 343 17.17 28.87 35.53
C ARG A 343 18.51 28.26 35.12
N CYS A 344 19.37 29.19 34.69
CA CYS A 344 20.81 29.19 34.93
C CYS A 344 21.12 29.17 36.43
N THR A 345 22.06 28.31 36.81
CA THR A 345 23.27 28.62 37.58
C THR A 345 24.36 27.71 37.06
#